data_AF-A0A1G3A9Z0-F1
#
_entry.id   AF-A0A1G3A9Z0-F1
#
_cell.length_a   1.000
_cell.length_b   1.000
_cell.length_c   1.000
_cell.angle_alpha   90.00
_cell.angle_beta   90.00
_cell.angle_gamma   90.00
#
_symmetry.space_group_name_H-M   'P 1'
#
loop_
_entity.id
_entity.type
_entity.pdbx_description
1 polymer ?
#
loop_
_entity_poly.entity_id
_entity_poly.type
_entity_poly.pdbx_seq_one_letter_code
_entity_poly.pdbx_strand_id
1 'polypeptide(L)'
;MSALVEVPGVRPEQVGSYFEAAAHFYQKEPWREIPGDTPIKVECNKFQSGPWYAFVMGQSGMTLGLALYDDLHAIQTMIDGDSSDQENARRMSALSMTFDEEFNMAPADLDAAEQFGWPVAAPEAYPCAMRVNPGPAVRPPLAWELELLEGCLRTIPDFLARDDVDSERFIVPVASGKLELVLSWVDEDEE
;
A
#
# COMPACT_ATOMS: atom_id res chain seq x y z
N MET A 1 2.17 -14.02 -10.45
CA MET A 1 3.23 -13.18 -9.85
C MET A 1 4.15 -14.09 -9.04
N SER A 2 5.40 -13.71 -8.80
CA SER A 2 6.28 -14.43 -7.86
C SER A 2 5.80 -14.25 -6.43
N ALA A 3 5.98 -15.26 -5.58
CA ALA A 3 5.54 -15.23 -4.19
C ALA A 3 6.39 -14.28 -3.33
N LEU A 4 5.78 -13.62 -2.35
CA LEU A 4 6.46 -12.76 -1.38
C LEU A 4 7.49 -13.54 -0.57
N VAL A 5 7.16 -14.75 -0.14
CA VAL A 5 8.08 -15.62 0.63
C VAL A 5 9.32 -16.05 -0.14
N GLU A 6 9.31 -15.94 -1.47
CA GLU A 6 10.45 -16.28 -2.33
C GLU A 6 11.31 -15.06 -2.68
N VAL A 7 10.87 -13.85 -2.34
CA VAL A 7 11.63 -12.62 -2.61
C VAL A 7 12.89 -12.58 -1.74
N PRO A 8 14.09 -12.39 -2.33
CA PRO A 8 15.32 -12.27 -1.56
C PRO A 8 15.25 -11.19 -0.48
N GLY A 9 15.54 -11.56 0.76
CA GLY A 9 15.54 -10.66 1.92
C GLY A 9 14.19 -10.50 2.62
N VAL A 10 13.09 -10.97 2.02
CA VAL A 10 11.80 -11.08 2.71
C VAL A 10 11.83 -12.32 3.60
N ARG A 11 11.37 -12.17 4.84
CA ARG A 11 11.27 -13.27 5.81
C ARG A 11 9.81 -13.65 6.04
N PRO A 12 9.48 -14.91 6.35
CA PRO A 12 8.10 -15.31 6.66
C PRO A 12 7.44 -14.47 7.76
N GLU A 13 8.19 -14.07 8.79
CA GLU A 13 7.66 -13.22 9.86
C GLU A 13 7.27 -11.82 9.35
N GLN A 14 7.96 -11.33 8.32
CA GLN A 14 7.62 -10.07 7.67
C GLN A 14 6.35 -10.18 6.84
N VAL A 15 6.18 -11.27 6.10
CA VAL A 15 4.95 -11.52 5.35
C VAL A 15 3.77 -11.67 6.32
N GLY A 16 3.93 -12.41 7.41
CA GLY A 16 2.91 -12.53 8.46
C GLY A 16 2.52 -11.19 9.09
N SER A 17 3.50 -10.35 9.44
CA SER A 17 3.25 -9.00 9.98
C SER A 17 2.50 -8.11 8.97
N TYR A 18 2.79 -8.25 7.68
CA TYR A 18 2.06 -7.60 6.60
C TYR A 18 0.61 -8.13 6.46
N PHE A 19 0.38 -9.44 6.55
CA PHE A 19 -0.98 -10.02 6.55
C PHE A 19 -1.81 -9.51 7.73
N GLU A 20 -1.23 -9.42 8.93
CA GLU A 20 -1.88 -8.82 10.09
C GLU A 20 -2.29 -7.36 9.85
N ALA A 21 -1.38 -6.57 9.28
CA ALA A 21 -1.65 -5.17 8.94
C ALA A 21 -2.76 -5.04 7.89
N ALA A 22 -2.74 -5.89 6.86
CA ALA A 22 -3.76 -5.90 5.82
C ALA A 22 -5.13 -6.33 6.35
N ALA A 23 -5.18 -7.36 7.21
CA ALA A 23 -6.42 -7.79 7.85
C ALA A 23 -7.02 -6.67 8.73
N HIS A 24 -6.18 -5.96 9.48
CA HIS A 24 -6.60 -4.78 10.24
C HIS A 24 -7.14 -3.68 9.32
N PHE A 25 -6.42 -3.35 8.25
CA PHE A 25 -6.84 -2.34 7.28
C PHE A 25 -8.18 -2.71 6.63
N TYR A 26 -8.39 -3.97 6.27
CA TYR A 26 -9.67 -4.44 5.72
C TYR A 26 -10.82 -4.24 6.71
N GLN A 27 -10.63 -4.64 7.96
CA GLN A 27 -11.65 -4.54 9.02
C GLN A 27 -12.01 -3.10 9.37
N LYS A 28 -11.08 -2.16 9.19
CA LYS A 28 -11.31 -0.73 9.42
C LYS A 28 -12.04 -0.04 8.27
N GLU A 29 -12.10 -0.67 7.09
CA GLU A 29 -12.78 -0.15 5.91
C GLU A 29 -12.45 1.32 5.57
N PRO A 30 -11.16 1.74 5.53
CA PRO A 30 -10.76 3.14 5.36
C PRO A 30 -11.27 3.78 4.06
N TRP A 31 -11.58 2.97 3.04
CA TRP A 31 -12.21 3.42 1.79
C TRP A 31 -13.63 4.00 1.98
N ARG A 32 -14.23 3.84 3.16
CA ARG A 32 -15.52 4.45 3.53
C ARG A 32 -15.36 5.80 4.24
N GLU A 33 -14.17 6.08 4.76
CA GLU A 33 -13.89 7.28 5.55
C GLU A 33 -13.13 8.35 4.75
N ILE A 34 -12.23 7.93 3.86
CA ILE A 34 -11.43 8.86 3.07
C ILE A 34 -12.30 9.68 2.09
N PRO A 35 -12.08 11.00 1.98
CA PRO A 35 -12.68 11.80 0.91
C PRO A 35 -12.30 11.24 -0.49
N GLY A 36 -13.18 11.41 -1.47
CA GLY A 36 -12.93 10.98 -2.85
C GLY A 36 -11.63 11.57 -3.41
N ASP A 37 -10.83 10.75 -4.10
CA ASP A 37 -9.61 11.14 -4.84
C ASP A 37 -8.55 11.93 -4.05
N THR A 38 -8.55 11.85 -2.71
CA THR A 38 -7.61 12.62 -1.88
C THR A 38 -6.37 11.80 -1.49
N PRO A 39 -5.16 12.16 -1.94
CA PRO A 39 -3.94 11.50 -1.50
C PRO A 39 -3.56 11.86 -0.07
N ILE A 40 -2.97 10.89 0.64
CA ILE A 40 -2.29 11.11 1.91
C ILE A 40 -0.78 11.08 1.64
N LYS A 41 -0.07 12.15 1.99
CA LYS A 41 1.39 12.20 1.94
C LYS A 41 1.95 11.34 3.08
N VAL A 42 2.93 10.50 2.75
CA VAL A 42 3.59 9.57 3.68
C VAL A 42 5.10 9.81 3.63
N GLU A 43 5.66 10.27 4.73
CA GLU A 43 7.09 10.46 4.90
C GLU A 43 7.68 9.37 5.79
N CYS A 44 8.78 8.77 5.33
CA CYS A 44 9.47 7.69 6.03
C CYS A 44 10.99 7.92 6.02
N ASN A 45 11.55 8.35 7.15
CA ASN A 45 12.98 8.66 7.26
C ASN A 45 13.90 7.42 7.23
N LYS A 46 13.34 6.22 7.31
CA LYS A 46 14.11 4.97 7.32
C LYS A 46 14.62 4.60 5.92
N PHE A 47 13.90 4.96 4.87
CA PHE A 47 14.22 4.58 3.50
C PHE A 47 14.64 5.82 2.70
N GLN A 48 15.54 5.65 1.73
CA GLN A 48 16.00 6.74 0.86
C GLN A 48 15.01 7.06 -0.27
N SER A 49 13.72 6.79 -0.07
CA SER A 49 12.65 7.00 -1.04
C SER A 49 11.48 7.75 -0.41
N GLY A 50 10.83 8.59 -1.20
CA GLY A 50 9.68 9.39 -0.78
C GLY A 50 9.87 10.90 -1.02
N PRO A 51 8.89 11.73 -0.64
CA PRO A 51 7.62 11.35 0.00
C PRO A 51 6.78 10.43 -0.89
N TRP A 52 5.99 9.56 -0.26
CA TRP A 52 5.06 8.69 -0.96
C TRP A 52 3.65 9.27 -0.89
N TYR A 53 2.86 9.09 -1.93
CA TYR A 53 1.47 9.55 -2.00
C TYR A 53 0.55 8.34 -2.01
N ALA A 54 -0.19 8.19 -0.92
CA ALA A 54 -1.07 7.07 -0.65
C ALA A 54 -2.49 7.36 -1.12
N PHE A 55 -2.99 6.50 -2.01
CA PHE A 55 -4.37 6.48 -2.47
C PHE A 55 -5.06 5.24 -1.93
N VAL A 56 -6.05 5.44 -1.07
CA VAL A 56 -6.93 4.37 -0.61
C VAL A 56 -7.93 4.06 -1.73
N MET A 57 -7.91 2.82 -2.22
CA MET A 57 -8.78 2.34 -3.28
C MET A 57 -10.03 1.70 -2.69
N GLY A 58 -11.17 1.89 -3.35
CA GLY A 58 -12.40 1.17 -3.00
C GLY A 58 -13.67 2.01 -2.95
N GLN A 59 -13.61 3.33 -3.18
CA GLN A 59 -14.79 4.19 -3.12
C GLN A 59 -15.88 3.77 -4.14
N SER A 60 -15.50 3.16 -5.26
CA SER A 60 -16.42 2.62 -6.28
C SER A 60 -16.82 1.15 -6.07
N GLY A 61 -16.25 0.47 -5.07
CA GLY A 61 -16.50 -0.94 -4.77
C GLY A 61 -15.89 -1.95 -5.77
N MET A 62 -15.11 -1.50 -6.76
CA MET A 62 -14.52 -2.40 -7.77
C MET A 62 -13.23 -3.09 -7.30
N THR A 63 -12.36 -2.37 -6.60
CA THR A 63 -11.10 -2.89 -6.07
C THR A 63 -10.80 -2.19 -4.77
N LEU A 64 -10.66 -2.96 -3.69
CA LEU A 64 -10.29 -2.46 -2.37
C LEU A 64 -8.78 -2.58 -2.21
N GLY A 65 -8.13 -1.55 -1.66
CA GLY A 65 -6.69 -1.62 -1.43
C GLY A 65 -6.03 -0.28 -1.20
N LEU A 66 -4.73 -0.24 -1.44
CA LEU A 66 -3.87 0.92 -1.24
C LEU A 66 -2.83 0.99 -2.36
N ALA A 67 -2.69 2.14 -3.00
CA ALA A 67 -1.63 2.43 -3.95
C ALA A 67 -0.72 3.55 -3.41
N LEU A 68 0.58 3.34 -3.46
CA LEU A 68 1.62 4.30 -3.09
C LEU A 68 2.38 4.71 -4.36
N TYR A 69 2.54 6.00 -4.55
CA TYR A 69 3.27 6.58 -5.68
C TYR A 69 4.40 7.46 -5.17
N ASP A 70 5.49 7.54 -5.93
CA ASP A 70 6.67 8.34 -5.61
C ASP A 70 6.74 9.68 -6.37
N ASP A 71 5.76 9.97 -7.22
CA ASP A 71 5.66 11.20 -8.04
C ASP A 71 4.21 11.69 -8.09
N LEU A 72 3.90 12.75 -7.33
CA LEU A 72 2.56 13.36 -7.29
C LEU A 72 2.15 13.96 -8.64
N HIS A 73 3.09 14.60 -9.34
CA HIS A 73 2.80 15.28 -10.60
C HIS A 73 2.43 14.29 -11.71
N ALA A 74 3.10 13.13 -11.73
CA ALA A 74 2.75 12.04 -12.64
C ALA A 74 1.33 11.51 -12.41
N ILE A 75 0.85 11.51 -11.16
CA ILE A 75 -0.51 11.08 -10.81
C ILE A 75 -1.53 12.16 -11.19
N GLN A 76 -1.27 13.43 -10.85
CA GLN A 76 -2.17 14.54 -11.19
C GLN A 76 -2.40 14.61 -12.70
N THR A 77 -1.32 14.56 -13.49
CA THR A 77 -1.40 14.52 -14.97
C THR A 77 -2.26 13.36 -15.48
N MET A 78 -2.25 12.22 -14.78
CA MET A 78 -3.07 11.06 -15.13
C MET A 78 -4.55 11.26 -14.76
N ILE A 79 -4.83 11.82 -13.57
CA ILE A 79 -6.19 12.11 -13.09
C ILE A 79 -6.86 13.14 -13.99
N ASP A 80 -6.12 14.20 -14.37
CA ASP A 80 -6.61 15.28 -15.22
C ASP A 80 -6.86 14.85 -16.67
N GLY A 81 -6.40 13.65 -17.06
CA GLY A 81 -6.59 13.12 -18.41
C GLY A 81 -5.74 13.81 -19.48
N ASP A 82 -4.73 14.57 -19.07
CA ASP A 82 -3.91 15.43 -19.93
C ASP A 82 -2.81 14.65 -20.71
N SER A 83 -2.72 13.33 -20.53
CA SER A 83 -1.72 12.48 -21.17
C SER A 83 -2.31 11.20 -21.77
N SER A 84 -1.66 10.70 -22.83
CA SER A 84 -2.06 9.44 -23.46
C SER A 84 -1.76 8.22 -22.57
N ASP A 85 -2.58 7.16 -22.65
CA ASP A 85 -2.40 5.92 -21.88
C ASP A 85 -0.97 5.33 -21.97
N GLN A 86 -0.32 5.47 -23.14
CA GLN A 86 1.06 5.01 -23.34
C GLN A 86 2.10 5.86 -22.62
N GLU A 87 1.89 7.17 -22.49
CA GLU A 87 2.80 8.05 -21.75
C GLU A 87 2.64 7.85 -20.25
N ASN A 88 1.40 7.66 -19.78
CA ASN A 88 1.09 7.34 -18.40
C ASN A 88 1.75 6.02 -17.97
N ALA A 89 1.58 4.95 -18.74
CA ALA A 89 2.19 3.65 -18.45
C ALA A 89 3.73 3.65 -18.43
N ARG A 90 4.36 4.58 -19.17
CA ARG A 90 5.83 4.72 -19.20
C ARG A 90 6.39 5.48 -18.01
N ARG A 91 5.57 6.27 -17.32
CA ARG A 91 5.99 7.08 -16.16
C ARG A 91 5.55 6.46 -14.84
N MET A 92 4.47 5.67 -14.87
CA MET A 92 3.87 5.13 -13.66
C MET A 92 4.81 4.18 -12.92
N SER A 93 5.12 4.59 -11.69
CA SER A 93 5.84 3.84 -10.68
C SER A 93 4.90 3.76 -9.48
N ALA A 94 4.36 2.57 -9.21
CA ALA A 94 3.42 2.38 -8.11
C ALA A 94 3.82 1.17 -7.27
N LEU A 95 3.63 1.28 -5.97
CA LEU A 95 3.67 0.17 -5.02
C LEU A 95 2.24 -0.02 -4.52
N SER A 96 1.63 -1.16 -4.83
CA SER A 96 0.21 -1.39 -4.60
C SER A 96 -0.03 -2.64 -3.78
N MET A 97 -1.08 -2.58 -2.95
CA MET A 97 -1.72 -3.71 -2.31
C MET A 97 -3.20 -3.69 -2.70
N THR A 98 -3.71 -4.80 -3.23
CA THR A 98 -5.14 -4.99 -3.48
C THR A 98 -5.63 -6.22 -2.72
N PHE A 99 -6.88 -6.18 -2.27
CA PHE A 99 -7.58 -7.36 -1.78
C PHE A 99 -8.12 -8.18 -2.94
N ASP A 100 -7.95 -9.49 -2.87
CA ASP A 100 -8.40 -10.42 -3.89
C ASP A 100 -8.76 -11.80 -3.29
N GLU A 101 -9.25 -12.70 -4.13
CA GLU A 101 -9.55 -14.09 -3.79
C GLU A 101 -8.29 -14.96 -3.76
N GLU A 102 -8.35 -16.09 -3.03
CA GLU A 102 -7.22 -17.00 -2.84
C GLU A 102 -6.56 -17.45 -4.15
N PHE A 103 -7.33 -17.67 -5.22
CA PHE A 103 -6.80 -18.19 -6.49
C PHE A 103 -5.95 -17.18 -7.27
N ASN A 104 -5.96 -15.90 -6.87
CA ASN A 104 -5.12 -14.86 -7.44
C ASN A 104 -3.77 -14.71 -6.71
N MET A 105 -3.60 -15.38 -5.57
CA MET A 105 -2.33 -15.41 -4.82
C MET A 105 -1.34 -16.41 -5.43
N ALA A 106 -0.05 -16.17 -5.18
CA ALA A 106 0.97 -17.15 -5.52
C ALA A 106 0.84 -18.40 -4.61
N PRO A 107 0.92 -19.63 -5.16
CA PRO A 107 0.74 -20.84 -4.36
C PRO A 107 1.65 -20.94 -3.13
N ALA A 108 2.91 -20.50 -3.24
CA ALA A 108 3.84 -20.54 -2.11
C ALA A 108 3.47 -19.56 -0.98
N ASP A 109 2.83 -18.43 -1.29
CA ASP A 109 2.31 -17.52 -0.26
C ASP A 109 1.06 -18.11 0.42
N LEU A 110 0.22 -18.83 -0.32
CA LEU A 110 -0.94 -19.55 0.25
C LEU A 110 -0.51 -20.67 1.19
N ASP A 111 0.42 -21.51 0.74
CA ASP A 111 0.97 -22.61 1.55
C ASP A 111 1.61 -22.06 2.83
N ALA A 112 2.34 -20.95 2.74
CA ALA A 112 2.92 -20.29 3.90
C ALA A 112 1.85 -19.67 4.82
N ALA A 113 0.83 -19.02 4.26
CA ALA A 113 -0.27 -18.47 5.04
C ALA A 113 -1.00 -19.55 5.85
N GLU A 114 -1.26 -20.72 5.24
CA GLU A 114 -1.84 -21.88 5.94
C GLU A 114 -0.87 -22.42 7.00
N GLN A 115 0.40 -22.65 6.63
CA GLN A 115 1.42 -23.22 7.51
C GLN A 115 1.66 -22.38 8.78
N PHE A 116 1.73 -21.06 8.62
CA PHE A 116 2.03 -20.12 9.70
C PHE A 116 0.78 -19.51 10.35
N GLY A 117 -0.42 -19.79 9.82
CA GLY A 117 -1.69 -19.29 10.34
C GLY A 117 -1.84 -17.78 10.21
N TRP A 118 -1.38 -17.19 9.09
CA TRP A 118 -1.51 -15.75 8.87
C TRP A 118 -2.99 -15.34 8.70
N PRO A 119 -3.43 -14.24 9.32
CA PRO A 119 -4.83 -13.86 9.29
C PRO A 119 -5.23 -13.32 7.91
N VAL A 120 -6.43 -13.69 7.48
CA VAL A 120 -7.11 -13.14 6.30
C VAL A 120 -8.50 -12.71 6.74
N ALA A 121 -8.89 -11.47 6.47
CA ALA A 121 -10.09 -10.87 7.07
C ALA A 121 -11.41 -11.43 6.51
N ALA A 122 -11.42 -11.86 5.26
CA ALA A 122 -12.54 -12.47 4.54
C ALA A 122 -12.00 -13.29 3.35
N PRO A 123 -12.76 -14.25 2.79
CA PRO A 123 -12.32 -15.05 1.63
C PRO A 123 -11.82 -14.23 0.42
N GLU A 124 -12.34 -13.02 0.25
CA GLU A 124 -11.99 -12.04 -0.79
C GLU A 124 -10.94 -11.00 -0.35
N ALA A 125 -10.32 -11.20 0.83
CA ALA A 125 -9.41 -10.24 1.45
C ALA A 125 -7.95 -10.71 1.53
N TYR A 126 -7.49 -11.48 0.55
CA TYR A 126 -6.08 -11.83 0.45
C TYR A 126 -5.26 -10.61 -0.03
N PRO A 127 -4.17 -10.24 0.67
CA PRO A 127 -3.48 -8.99 0.42
C PRO A 127 -2.40 -9.12 -0.67
N CYS A 128 -2.81 -8.99 -1.93
CA CYS A 128 -1.95 -9.08 -3.11
C CYS A 128 -1.06 -7.83 -3.26
N ALA A 129 0.22 -7.92 -2.91
CA ALA A 129 1.17 -6.81 -3.08
C ALA A 129 1.96 -6.91 -4.39
N MET A 130 2.16 -5.77 -5.06
CA MET A 130 2.94 -5.68 -6.28
C MET A 130 3.65 -4.32 -6.42
N ARG A 131 4.79 -4.32 -7.12
CA ARG A 131 5.43 -3.12 -7.63
C ARG A 131 5.26 -3.05 -9.13
N VAL A 132 4.65 -1.96 -9.60
CA VAL A 132 4.64 -1.53 -10.99
C VAL A 132 5.82 -0.58 -11.18
N ASN A 133 6.76 -0.93 -12.04
CA ASN A 133 7.86 -0.05 -12.44
C ASN A 133 7.54 0.61 -13.78
N PRO A 134 8.18 1.74 -14.14
CA PRO A 134 8.02 2.39 -15.44
C PRO A 134 8.03 1.39 -16.62
N GLY A 135 6.94 1.33 -17.38
CA GLY A 135 6.68 0.32 -18.41
C GLY A 135 5.78 -0.84 -17.93
N PRO A 136 5.72 -1.98 -18.63
CA PRO A 136 4.82 -3.10 -18.29
C PRO A 136 5.39 -4.03 -17.20
N ALA A 137 6.44 -3.63 -16.48
CA ALA A 137 7.19 -4.52 -15.60
C ALA A 137 6.58 -4.58 -14.19
N VAL A 138 5.86 -5.67 -13.92
CA VAL A 138 5.31 -6.00 -12.60
C VAL A 138 6.21 -7.01 -11.89
N ARG A 139 6.51 -6.75 -10.63
CA ARG A 139 7.28 -7.64 -9.74
C ARG A 139 6.68 -7.64 -8.33
N PRO A 140 6.97 -8.65 -7.48
CA PRO A 140 6.68 -8.51 -6.06
C PRO A 140 7.48 -7.35 -5.44
N PRO A 141 7.00 -6.74 -4.34
CA PRO A 141 7.74 -5.74 -3.58
C PRO A 141 9.04 -6.31 -3.00
N LEU A 142 10.05 -5.46 -2.89
CA LEU A 142 11.25 -5.73 -2.10
C LEU A 142 10.92 -5.73 -0.60
N ALA A 143 11.81 -6.28 0.23
CA ALA A 143 11.61 -6.31 1.68
C ALA A 143 11.32 -4.93 2.28
N TRP A 144 12.03 -3.87 1.88
CA TRP A 144 11.74 -2.54 2.41
C TRP A 144 10.43 -1.94 1.88
N GLU A 145 10.02 -2.27 0.65
CA GLU A 145 8.74 -1.84 0.05
C GLU A 145 7.56 -2.52 0.77
N LEU A 146 7.69 -3.81 1.08
CA LEU A 146 6.68 -4.54 1.85
C LEU A 146 6.54 -3.97 3.27
N GLU A 147 7.65 -3.57 3.89
CA GLU A 147 7.64 -2.92 5.20
C GLU A 147 7.00 -1.54 5.17
N LEU A 148 7.22 -0.77 4.10
CA LEU A 148 6.53 0.51 3.88
C LEU A 148 5.02 0.31 3.73
N LEU A 149 4.59 -0.66 2.92
CA LEU A 149 3.17 -1.04 2.80
C LEU A 149 2.58 -1.43 4.15
N GLU A 150 3.25 -2.30 4.90
CA GLU A 150 2.83 -2.68 6.26
C GLU A 150 2.63 -1.43 7.14
N GLY A 151 3.58 -0.50 7.13
CA GLY A 151 3.49 0.76 7.85
C GLY A 151 2.23 1.55 7.50
N CYS A 152 2.01 1.78 6.21
CA CYS A 152 0.84 2.51 5.73
C CYS A 152 -0.48 1.82 6.11
N LEU A 153 -0.56 0.49 6.01
CA LEU A 153 -1.75 -0.29 6.38
C LEU A 153 -2.07 -0.20 7.88
N ARG A 154 -1.05 -0.03 8.72
CA ARG A 154 -1.22 0.18 10.17
C ARG A 154 -1.60 1.62 10.52
N THR A 155 -1.12 2.62 9.78
CA THR A 155 -1.28 4.03 10.18
C THR A 155 -2.45 4.75 9.51
N ILE A 156 -2.76 4.45 8.25
CA ILE A 156 -3.80 5.17 7.49
C ILE A 156 -5.18 5.10 8.16
N PRO A 157 -5.68 3.94 8.62
CA PRO A 157 -6.97 3.90 9.30
C PRO A 157 -7.01 4.78 10.55
N ASP A 158 -5.93 4.80 11.33
CA ASP A 158 -5.84 5.62 12.54
C ASP A 158 -5.64 7.11 12.23
N PHE A 159 -5.10 7.47 11.06
CA PHE A 159 -5.03 8.85 10.58
C PHE A 159 -6.42 9.34 10.16
N LEU A 160 -7.16 8.54 9.38
CA LEU A 160 -8.51 8.88 8.92
C LEU A 160 -9.53 9.00 10.06
N ALA A 161 -9.35 8.21 11.13
CA ALA A 161 -10.21 8.26 12.30
C ALA A 161 -9.99 9.49 13.21
N ARG A 162 -9.03 10.37 12.90
CA ARG A 162 -8.76 11.59 13.68
C ARG A 162 -9.43 12.80 13.03
N ASP A 163 -10.28 13.46 13.80
CA ASP A 163 -10.88 14.73 13.40
C ASP A 163 -9.83 15.87 13.49
N ASP A 164 -9.86 16.80 12.54
CA ASP A 164 -9.11 18.07 12.53
C ASP A 164 -7.57 17.93 12.67
N VAL A 165 -6.97 16.92 12.04
CA VAL A 165 -5.51 16.75 12.00
C VAL A 165 -4.97 16.87 10.57
N ASP A 166 -4.15 17.90 10.35
CA ASP A 166 -3.48 18.12 9.05
C ASP A 166 -2.28 17.20 8.86
N SER A 167 -1.58 16.90 9.95
CA SER A 167 -0.40 16.03 9.96
C SER A 167 -0.25 15.32 11.31
N GLU A 168 0.14 14.06 11.28
CA GLU A 168 0.37 13.25 12.46
C GLU A 168 1.57 12.32 12.29
N ARG A 169 2.33 12.16 13.38
CA ARG A 169 3.41 11.18 13.45
C ARG A 169 2.95 9.89 14.12
N PHE A 170 3.22 8.77 13.46
CA PHE A 170 2.96 7.43 13.94
C PHE A 170 4.25 6.65 14.15
N ILE A 171 4.27 5.81 15.20
CA ILE A 171 5.32 4.81 15.42
C ILE A 171 4.63 3.46 15.56
N VAL A 172 4.76 2.62 14.53
CA VAL A 172 4.09 1.32 14.46
C VAL A 172 5.08 0.17 14.54
N PRO A 173 4.70 -0.98 15.14
CA PRO A 173 5.52 -2.17 15.07
C PRO A 173 5.53 -2.71 13.63
N VAL A 174 6.72 -3.13 13.18
CA VAL A 174 6.92 -3.86 11.93
C VAL A 174 7.86 -5.04 12.20
N ALA A 175 7.95 -6.01 11.30
CA ALA A 175 8.77 -7.20 11.53
C ALA A 175 10.27 -6.94 11.75
N SER A 176 10.79 -5.76 11.36
CA SER A 176 12.17 -5.34 11.61
C SER A 176 12.33 -4.45 12.87
N GLY A 177 11.25 -4.19 13.62
CA GLY A 177 11.27 -3.39 14.84
C GLY A 177 10.15 -2.35 14.88
N LYS A 178 10.51 -1.08 14.80
CA LYS A 178 9.57 0.04 14.75
C LYS A 178 9.79 0.83 13.46
N LEU A 179 8.69 1.26 12.85
CA LEU A 179 8.70 2.17 11.72
C LEU A 179 8.02 3.48 12.14
N GLU A 180 8.70 4.59 11.87
CA GLU A 180 8.14 5.93 12.06
C GLU A 180 7.66 6.45 10.71
N LEU A 181 6.39 6.84 10.65
CA LEU A 181 5.76 7.48 9.50
C LEU A 181 5.16 8.81 9.93
N VAL A 182 5.31 9.83 9.10
CA VAL A 182 4.54 11.07 9.21
C VAL A 182 3.52 11.06 8.08
N LEU A 183 2.25 11.16 8.44
CA LEU A 183 1.14 11.27 7.49
C LEU A 183 0.66 12.71 7.49
N SER A 184 0.34 13.25 6.32
CA SER A 184 -0.33 14.54 6.19
C SER A 184 -1.25 14.54 4.98
N TRP A 185 -2.21 15.47 4.97
CA TRP A 185 -2.90 15.80 3.72
C TRP A 185 -1.91 16.47 2.75
N VAL A 186 -2.16 16.34 1.45
CA VAL A 186 -1.45 17.11 0.43
C VAL A 186 -2.14 18.47 0.33
N ASP A 187 -1.43 19.55 0.63
CA ASP A 187 -1.96 20.90 0.51
C ASP A 187 -2.22 21.25 -0.96
N GLU A 188 -3.31 21.97 -1.25
CA GLU A 188 -3.59 22.53 -2.59
C GLU A 188 -2.47 23.48 -3.05
N ASP A 189 -1.67 24.05 -2.13
CA ASP A 189 -0.57 24.99 -2.44
C ASP A 189 0.79 24.31 -2.77
N GLU A 190 0.89 22.97 -2.79
CA GLU A 190 2.03 22.26 -3.42
C GLU A 190 1.90 22.21 -4.97
N GLU A 191 1.14 23.15 -5.54
CA GLU A 191 0.94 23.51 -6.98
C GLU A 191 2.17 24.15 -7.67
#